data_AF-A0A819IXT3-F1
#
_entry.id   AF-A0A819IXT3-F1
#
_cell.length_a   1.000
_cell.length_b   1.000
_cell.length_c   1.000
_cell.angle_alpha   90.00
_cell.angle_beta   90.00
_cell.angle_gamma   90.00
#
_symmetry.space_group_name_H-M   'P 1'
#
loop_
_entity.id
_entity.type
_entity.pdbx_description
1 polymer ?
#
loop_
_entity_poly.entity_id
_entity_poly.type
_entity_poly.pdbx_seq_one_letter_code
_entity_poly.pdbx_strand_id
1 'polypeptide(L)' 'MKHVIIDFEESIQSNDMVLFYFAGHGIQWEDQNYLIPADTPTLNGADLNKCAINAQDILNNLSDRKPY' A
#
# COMPACT_ATOMS: atom_id res chain seq x y z
N MET A 1 -9.07 -4.15 -0.48
CA MET A 1 -7.61 -4.00 -0.32
C MET A 1 -7.20 -3.25 0.95
N LYS A 2 -7.63 -1.99 1.16
CA LYS A 2 -7.21 -1.18 2.33
C LYS A 2 -7.35 -1.89 3.68
N HIS A 3 -8.48 -2.56 3.93
CA HIS A 3 -8.70 -3.29 5.18
C HIS A 3 -7.70 -4.43 5.40
N VAL A 4 -7.37 -5.20 4.35
CA VAL A 4 -6.39 -6.30 4.43
C VAL A 4 -4.99 -5.79 4.79
N ILE A 5 -4.63 -4.59 4.31
CA ILE A 5 -3.35 -3.96 4.66
C ILE A 5 -3.35 -3.57 6.14
N ILE A 6 -4.43 -2.96 6.64
CA ILE A 6 -4.56 -2.59 8.06
C ILE A 6 -4.50 -3.84 8.95
N ASP A 7 -5.25 -4.88 8.62
CA ASP A 7 -5.25 -6.13 9.40
C ASP A 7 -3.85 -6.77 9.42
N PHE A 8 -3.12 -6.71 8.29
CA PHE A 8 -1.74 -7.17 8.21
C PHE A 8 -0.80 -6.31 9.08
N GLU A 9 -0.88 -4.99 8.98
CA GLU A 9 -0.11 -4.03 9.80
C GLU A 9 -0.32 -4.28 11.31
N GLU A 10 -1.57 -4.50 11.72
CA GLU A 10 -1.94 -4.78 13.11
C GLU A 10 -1.38 -6.12 13.61
N SER A 11 -1.23 -7.10 12.72
CA SER A 11 -0.69 -8.42 13.06
C SER A 11 0.81 -8.42 13.38
N ILE A 12 1.57 -7.44 12.85
CA ILE A 12 3.02 -7.36 12.99
C ILE A 12 3.42 -7.01 14.42
N GLN A 13 4.31 -7.81 15.00
CA GLN A 13 4.98 -7.56 16.26
C GLN A 13 6.39 -6.98 16.04
N SER A 14 6.93 -6.33 17.06
CA SER A 14 8.32 -5.86 17.03
C SER A 14 9.27 -7.03 16.78
N ASN A 15 10.27 -6.82 15.93
CA ASN A 15 11.28 -7.81 15.53
C ASN A 15 10.76 -8.96 14.64
N ASP A 16 9.57 -8.84 14.06
CA ASP A 16 9.11 -9.78 13.03
C ASP A 16 9.86 -9.55 11.71
N MET A 17 10.11 -10.63 10.95
CA MET A 17 10.50 -10.51 9.55
C MET A 17 9.23 -10.28 8.70
N VAL A 18 9.15 -9.12 8.07
CA VAL A 18 7.96 -8.71 7.31
C VAL A 18 8.28 -8.62 5.81
N LEU A 19 7.46 -9.27 4.99
CA LEU A 19 7.52 -9.18 3.54
C LEU A 19 6.19 -8.64 3.02
N PHE A 20 6.26 -7.56 2.24
CA PHE A 20 5.12 -7.06 1.48
C PHE A 20 5.31 -7.39 -0.01
N TYR A 21 4.30 -8.00 -0.63
CA TYR A 21 4.28 -8.29 -2.05
C TYR A 21 2.95 -7.84 -2.65
N PHE A 22 3.03 -7.18 -3.80
CA PHE A 22 1.86 -6.77 -4.56
C PHE A 22 2.08 -7.06 -6.05
N ALA A 23 1.06 -7.63 -6.69
CA ALA A 23 0.99 -7.84 -8.12
C ALA A 23 -0.31 -7.26 -8.65
N GLY A 24 -0.20 -6.29 -9.55
CA GLY A 24 -1.34 -5.56 -10.09
C GLY A 24 -0.88 -4.33 -10.87
N HIS A 25 -1.81 -3.42 -11.13
CA HIS A 25 -1.49 -2.16 -11.79
C HIS A 25 -0.75 -1.24 -10.82
N GLY A 26 0.31 -0.59 -11.32
CA GLY A 26 1.05 0.44 -10.61
C GLY A 26 1.18 1.68 -11.48
N ILE A 27 1.18 2.85 -10.85
CA ILE A 27 1.42 4.13 -11.53
C ILE A 27 2.34 5.00 -10.67
N GLN A 28 3.20 5.76 -11.33
CA GLN A 28 3.97 6.82 -10.68
C GLN A 28 3.33 8.18 -11.00
N TRP A 29 3.08 8.98 -9.97
CA TRP A 29 2.55 10.34 -10.08
C TRP A 29 3.22 11.22 -9.04
N GLU A 30 3.70 12.41 -9.44
CA GLU A 30 4.38 13.35 -8.53
C GLU A 30 5.46 12.68 -7.67
N ASP A 31 6.31 11.85 -8.30
CA ASP A 31 7.40 11.10 -7.66
C ASP A 31 6.96 10.11 -6.56
N GLN A 32 5.68 9.75 -6.53
CA GLN A 32 5.13 8.75 -5.63
C GLN A 32 4.58 7.55 -6.41
N ASN A 33 4.81 6.36 -5.86
CA ASN A 33 4.32 5.11 -6.43
C ASN A 33 2.98 4.74 -5.82
N TYR A 34 2.02 4.43 -6.68
CA TYR A 34 0.67 4.06 -6.30
C TYR A 34 0.34 2.67 -6.80
N LEU A 35 -0.18 1.84 -5.90
CA LEU A 35 -0.73 0.52 -6.18
C LEU A 35 -2.22 0.66 -6.49
N ILE A 36 -2.65 0.15 -7.64
CA ILE A 36 -4.04 0.20 -8.09
C ILE A 36 -4.65 -1.20 -7.92
N PRO A 37 -5.63 -1.37 -7.02
CA PRO A 37 -6.37 -2.62 -6.88
C PRO A 37 -6.99 -3.10 -8.21
N ALA A 38 -7.03 -4.41 -8.43
CA ALA A 38 -7.55 -4.98 -9.69
C ALA A 38 -9.05 -4.73 -9.92
N ASP A 39 -9.80 -4.45 -8.85
CA ASP A 39 -11.23 -4.10 -8.84
C ASP A 39 -11.51 -2.61 -9.04
N THR A 40 -10.49 -1.81 -9.35
CA THR A 40 -10.62 -0.36 -9.51
C THR A 40 -11.30 0.00 -10.84
N PRO A 41 -12.41 0.77 -10.84
CA PRO A 41 -13.01 1.28 -12.07
C PRO A 41 -12.05 2.26 -12.78
N THR A 42 -12.28 2.50 -14.08
CA THR A 42 -11.40 3.30 -14.95
C THR A 42 -11.00 4.62 -14.29
N LEU A 43 -9.69 4.80 -14.04
CA LEU A 43 -9.15 5.96 -13.34
C LEU A 43 -8.91 7.12 -14.29
N ASN A 44 -9.33 8.32 -13.88
CA ASN A 44 -8.75 9.58 -14.36
C ASN A 44 -7.73 10.08 -13.32
N GLY A 45 -6.85 11.00 -13.69
CA GLY A 45 -5.78 11.48 -12.80
C GLY A 45 -6.29 12.13 -11.49
N ALA A 46 -7.53 12.63 -11.45
CA ALA A 46 -8.10 13.24 -10.25
C ALA A 46 -8.60 12.21 -9.21
N ASP A 47 -8.81 10.95 -9.62
CA ASP A 47 -9.31 9.88 -8.76
C ASP A 47 -8.19 8.98 -8.21
N LEU A 48 -6.93 9.23 -8.58
CA LEU A 48 -5.77 8.45 -8.16
C LEU A 48 -5.69 8.33 -6.63
N ASN A 49 -5.80 9.45 -5.92
CA ASN A 49 -5.69 9.50 -4.47
C ASN A 49 -6.86 8.82 -3.74
N LYS A 50 -7.99 8.61 -4.43
CA LYS A 50 -9.18 7.94 -3.84
C LYS A 50 -9.09 6.43 -4.00
N CYS A 51 -8.63 5.99 -5.16
CA CYS A 51 -8.76 4.62 -5.63
C CYS A 51 -7.44 3.84 -5.61
N ALA A 52 -6.31 4.51 -5.56
CA ALA A 52 -5.00 3.87 -5.41
C ALA A 52 -4.49 3.99 -3.97
N ILE A 53 -3.46 3.21 -3.66
CA ILE A 53 -2.81 3.19 -2.35
C ILE A 53 -1.35 3.58 -2.56
N ASN A 54 -0.89 4.59 -1.83
CA ASN A 54 0.49 5.04 -1.91
C ASN A 54 1.42 3.96 -1.31
N ALA A 55 2.40 3.51 -2.08
CA ALA A 55 3.32 2.47 -1.66
C ALA A 55 4.24 2.94 -0.52
N GLN A 56 4.56 4.23 -0.46
CA GLN A 56 5.36 4.79 0.63
C GLN A 56 4.59 4.79 1.95
N ASP A 57 3.29 5.06 1.93
CA ASP A 57 2.46 5.00 3.14
C ASP A 57 2.46 3.58 3.72
N ILE A 58 2.34 2.55 2.88
CA ILE A 58 2.46 1.15 3.31
C ILE A 58 3.82 0.92 3.98
N LEU A 59 4.92 1.32 3.32
CA LEU A 59 6.26 1.11 3.88
C LEU A 59 6.47 1.85 5.21
N ASN A 60 5.94 3.06 5.34
CA ASN A 60 6.00 3.84 6.57
C ASN A 60 5.23 3.16 7.70
N ASN A 61 3.99 2.75 7.44
CA ASN A 61 3.16 2.05 8.42
C ASN A 61 3.81 0.74 8.88
N LEU A 62 4.37 -0.04 7.95
CA LEU A 62 5.09 -1.27 8.29
C LEU A 62 6.34 -0.97 9.12
N SER A 63 7.09 0.10 8.81
CA SER A 63 8.28 0.50 9.57
C SER A 63 7.94 0.94 10.99
N ASP A 64 6.79 1.60 11.18
CA ASP A 64 6.31 2.05 12.50
C ASP A 64 6.02 0.87 13.44
N ARG A 65 5.76 -0.33 12.90
CA ARG A 65 5.63 -1.57 13.68
C ARG A 65 6.95 -2.11 14.23
N LYS A 66 8.08 -1.55 13.81
CA LYS A 66 9.45 -1.94 14.19
C LYS A 66 9.76 -3.42 13.87
N PRO A 67 9.57 -3.86 12.62
CA PRO A 67 10.02 -5.18 12.17
C PRO A 67 11.56 -5.29 12.27
N TYR A 68 12.06 -6.52 12.16
CA TYR A 68 13.49 -6.85 12.24
C TYR A 68 14.34 -6.17 11.15
#